data_AF-A0A510IUQ6-F1
#
_entry.id   AF-A0A510IUQ6-F1
#
_cell.length_a   1.000
_cell.length_b   1.000
_cell.length_c   1.000
_cell.angle_alpha   90.00
_cell.angle_beta   90.00
_cell.angle_gamma   90.00
#
_symmetry.space_group_name_H-M   'P 1'
#
loop_
_entity.id
_entity.type
_entity.pdbx_description
1 polymer ?
#
loop_
_entity_poly.entity_id
_entity_poly.type
_entity_poly.pdbx_seq_one_letter_code
_entity_poly.pdbx_strand_id
1 'polypeptide(L)'
;MDEVGYPDIVGVTRYRCESSFLGAEDEVTSSMQIQLVYPVANPVLSTLVHFERLNGERVSIFNGPEVLDLKLPSRISFWECVSQYIEAGLDHIFEGYDHLLFVLCLVFIAQSLKTVLITITGFTLGHSLTLGLASLNYFTIRIDVVEVLIPLSIMMLAAEILKGKSSRYKETLAWRHPAAVAAGFGLLHGFGFSSALTELGLPYGQKMVALLSFNLGVELGQVIFVILVMFVVSFVGMIISSCHFPKSIFSKVIQSNIAMYPIGITGGYWLVERSLSLIY
;
A
#
# COMPACT_ATOMS: atom_id res chain seq x y z
N MET A 1 -22.09 40.22 14.70
CA MET A 1 -21.05 41.12 14.14
C MET A 1 -20.05 41.28 15.26
N ASP A 2 -19.08 40.38 15.33
CA ASP A 2 -17.97 40.46 16.29
C ASP A 2 -16.68 40.48 15.48
N GLU A 3 -15.76 41.35 15.89
CA GLU A 3 -14.54 41.75 15.16
C GLU A 3 -13.69 40.55 14.75
N VAL A 4 -13.80 40.17 13.48
CA VAL A 4 -12.86 39.27 12.81
C VAL A 4 -11.73 40.14 12.29
N GLY A 5 -10.62 40.20 13.04
CA GLY A 5 -9.42 40.93 12.62
C GLY A 5 -8.93 40.44 11.25
N TYR A 6 -8.77 41.37 10.31
CA TYR A 6 -8.11 41.10 9.03
C TYR A 6 -6.64 40.80 9.32
N PRO A 7 -6.11 39.61 8.96
CA PRO A 7 -4.68 39.37 9.08
C PRO A 7 -3.90 40.33 8.16
N ASP A 8 -2.74 40.79 8.64
CA ASP A 8 -1.73 41.40 7.77
C ASP A 8 -1.28 40.42 6.67
N ILE A 9 -0.56 40.90 5.66
CA ILE A 9 -0.01 40.12 4.53
C ILE A 9 0.69 38.82 5.00
N VAL A 10 1.25 38.84 6.22
CA VAL A 10 1.67 37.66 6.97
C VAL A 10 0.97 37.69 8.33
N GLY A 11 0.04 36.77 8.58
CA GLY A 11 -0.72 36.75 9.83
C GLY A 11 -1.33 35.39 10.14
N VAL A 12 -1.53 35.10 11.42
CA VAL A 12 -2.24 33.90 11.90
C VAL A 12 -3.53 34.36 12.57
N THR A 13 -4.67 34.08 11.95
CA THR A 13 -6.00 34.37 12.52
C THR A 13 -6.70 33.08 12.91
N ARG A 14 -7.25 33.04 14.13
CA ARG A 14 -8.05 31.90 14.61
C ARG A 14 -9.53 32.23 14.42
N TYR A 15 -10.23 31.34 13.72
CA TYR A 15 -11.66 31.45 13.51
C TYR A 15 -12.38 30.41 14.37
N ARG A 16 -13.47 30.82 15.05
CA ARG A 16 -14.41 29.90 15.72
C ARG A 16 -15.66 29.83 14.85
N CYS A 17 -16.00 28.65 14.33
CA CYS A 17 -17.31 28.45 13.73
C CYS A 17 -18.37 28.43 14.82
N GLU A 18 -19.23 29.45 14.85
CA GLU A 18 -20.48 29.38 15.60
C GLU A 18 -21.50 28.59 14.77
N SER A 19 -21.81 27.37 15.21
CA SER A 19 -22.90 26.56 14.67
C SER A 19 -24.23 27.03 15.25
N SER A 20 -24.67 28.26 14.94
CA SER A 20 -25.94 28.78 15.46
C SER A 20 -27.17 28.39 14.62
N PHE A 21 -27.03 27.58 13.57
CA PHE A 21 -28.13 27.26 12.65
C PHE A 21 -28.15 25.85 12.04
N LEU A 22 -27.63 24.82 12.71
CA LEU A 22 -27.85 23.43 12.27
C LEU A 22 -28.38 22.61 13.45
N GLY A 23 -29.60 22.09 13.27
CA GLY A 23 -30.19 21.11 14.18
C GLY A 23 -29.26 19.90 14.31
N ALA A 24 -29.27 19.30 15.49
CA ALA A 24 -28.47 18.14 15.82
C ALA A 24 -28.90 16.94 14.96
N GLU A 25 -28.37 16.85 13.74
CA GLU A 25 -28.27 15.65 12.88
C GLU A 25 -27.69 15.98 11.49
N ASP A 26 -27.61 17.25 11.09
CA ASP A 26 -26.99 17.63 9.82
C ASP A 26 -25.46 17.74 9.95
N GLU A 27 -24.78 16.68 9.52
CA GLU A 27 -23.34 16.66 9.26
C GLU A 27 -22.91 17.95 8.55
N VAL A 28 -21.93 18.64 9.15
CA VAL A 28 -21.27 19.82 8.57
C VAL A 28 -20.56 19.41 7.26
N THR A 29 -21.33 19.36 6.19
CA THR A 29 -20.94 19.20 4.77
C THR A 29 -20.75 20.56 4.11
N SER A 30 -20.70 21.65 4.88
CA SER A 30 -20.34 22.97 4.37
C SER A 30 -18.83 22.99 4.08
N SER A 31 -18.46 22.88 2.80
CA SER A 31 -17.13 23.25 2.33
C SER A 31 -16.82 24.66 2.85
N MET A 32 -15.84 24.80 3.75
CA MET A 32 -15.39 26.13 4.13
C MET A 32 -14.74 26.77 2.90
N GLN A 33 -15.14 27.99 2.59
CA GLN A 33 -14.55 28.75 1.50
C GLN A 33 -13.81 29.94 2.11
N ILE A 34 -12.55 30.11 1.72
CA ILE A 34 -11.76 31.28 2.06
C ILE A 34 -11.80 32.18 0.82
N GLN A 35 -12.41 33.35 0.96
CA GLN A 35 -12.42 34.35 -0.10
C GLN A 35 -11.35 35.41 0.18
N LEU A 36 -10.44 35.61 -0.76
CA LEU A 36 -9.41 36.64 -0.71
C LEU A 36 -9.99 37.94 -1.26
N VAL A 37 -10.22 38.93 -0.40
CA VAL A 37 -10.72 40.26 -0.79
C VAL A 37 -9.60 41.28 -0.67
N TYR A 38 -9.22 41.87 -1.80
CA TYR A 38 -8.23 42.96 -1.84
C TYR A 38 -8.96 44.32 -1.88
N PRO A 39 -8.66 45.27 -0.97
CA PRO A 39 -9.43 46.51 -0.83
C PRO A 39 -9.24 47.52 -1.98
N VAL A 40 -8.15 47.42 -2.75
CA VAL A 40 -7.82 48.35 -3.84
C VAL A 40 -7.80 47.65 -5.19
N ALA A 41 -6.91 46.66 -5.35
CA ALA A 41 -6.81 45.81 -6.53
C ALA A 41 -6.04 44.53 -6.17
N ASN A 42 -6.27 43.43 -6.89
CA ASN A 42 -5.51 42.20 -6.72
C ASN A 42 -4.03 42.43 -7.09
N PRO A 43 -3.07 42.25 -6.16
CA PRO A 43 -1.65 42.49 -6.41
C PRO A 43 -0.99 41.42 -7.30
N VAL A 44 -1.73 40.44 -7.80
CA VAL A 44 -1.25 39.35 -8.66
C VAL A 44 -0.17 38.50 -7.95
N LEU A 45 -0.41 38.20 -6.68
CA LEU A 45 0.47 37.36 -5.85
C LEU A 45 -0.11 35.96 -5.66
N SER A 46 0.75 34.95 -5.75
CA SER A 46 0.40 33.57 -5.39
C SER A 46 0.08 33.48 -3.90
N THR A 47 -0.93 32.69 -3.53
CA THR A 47 -1.33 32.54 -2.13
C THR A 47 -1.11 31.10 -1.66
N LEU A 48 -0.39 30.95 -0.55
CA LEU A 48 -0.26 29.70 0.18
C LEU A 48 -1.10 29.78 1.46
N VAL A 49 -2.11 28.92 1.56
CA VAL A 49 -2.93 28.81 2.76
C VAL A 49 -2.58 27.53 3.50
N HIS A 50 -2.06 27.70 4.73
CA HIS A 50 -1.93 26.62 5.70
C HIS A 50 -3.14 26.61 6.62
N PHE A 51 -3.96 25.58 6.47
CA PHE A 51 -5.15 25.37 7.29
C PHE A 51 -4.91 24.25 8.28
N GLU A 52 -4.88 24.58 9.57
CA GLU A 52 -4.81 23.62 10.68
C GLU A 52 -6.15 23.60 11.40
N ARG A 53 -6.88 22.49 11.30
CA ARG A 53 -8.11 22.29 12.08
C ARG A 53 -7.75 22.04 13.55
N LEU A 54 -8.69 22.28 14.46
CA LEU A 54 -8.52 22.04 15.92
C LEU A 54 -8.19 20.59 16.27
N ASN A 55 -8.44 19.66 15.35
CA ASN A 55 -8.12 18.26 15.50
C ASN A 55 -6.64 17.96 15.13
N GLY A 56 -5.90 18.89 14.51
CA GLY A 56 -4.51 18.73 14.07
C GLY A 56 -4.37 18.29 12.61
N GLU A 57 -5.45 18.22 11.84
CA GLU A 57 -5.42 18.07 10.39
C GLU A 57 -4.82 19.31 9.75
N ARG A 58 -3.77 19.13 8.94
CA ARG A 58 -3.10 20.21 8.21
C ARG A 58 -3.31 20.04 6.73
N VAL A 59 -3.85 21.06 6.09
CA VAL A 59 -4.00 21.14 4.63
C VAL A 59 -3.23 22.35 4.16
N SER A 60 -2.38 22.17 3.15
CA SER A 60 -1.65 23.26 2.51
C SER A 60 -2.17 23.40 1.08
N ILE A 61 -2.74 24.55 0.74
CA ILE A 61 -3.26 24.81 -0.61
C ILE A 61 -2.45 25.96 -1.21
N PHE A 62 -1.78 25.68 -2.33
CA PHE A 62 -1.10 26.68 -3.14
C PHE A 62 -2.01 27.08 -4.29
N ASN A 63 -2.23 28.38 -4.46
CA ASN A 63 -3.15 28.90 -5.47
C ASN A 63 -2.48 30.02 -6.28
N GLY A 64 -2.77 29.99 -7.58
CA GLY A 64 -2.31 31.03 -8.51
C GLY A 64 -2.97 32.39 -8.20
N PRO A 65 -2.38 33.49 -8.69
CA PRO A 65 -2.81 34.86 -8.38
C PRO A 65 -4.23 35.22 -8.83
N GLU A 66 -4.84 34.41 -9.70
CA GLU A 66 -6.19 34.62 -10.24
C GLU A 66 -7.28 33.95 -9.38
N VAL A 67 -6.91 33.06 -8.46
CA VAL A 67 -7.85 32.26 -7.66
C VAL A 67 -8.12 32.98 -6.34
N LEU A 68 -9.25 33.69 -6.29
CA LEU A 68 -9.68 34.44 -5.10
C LEU A 68 -10.62 33.63 -4.19
N ASP A 69 -11.29 32.61 -4.74
CA ASP A 69 -12.18 31.73 -3.99
C ASP A 69 -11.51 30.37 -3.74
N LEU A 70 -11.06 30.16 -2.52
CA LEU A 70 -10.35 28.97 -2.09
C LEU A 70 -11.34 28.01 -1.42
N LYS A 71 -11.64 26.90 -2.08
CA LYS A 71 -12.43 25.82 -1.46
C LYS A 71 -11.49 24.96 -0.60
N LEU A 72 -11.66 25.01 0.72
CA LEU A 72 -10.99 24.06 1.60
C LEU A 72 -11.54 22.66 1.29
N PRO A 73 -10.69 21.62 1.17
CA PRO A 73 -11.16 20.29 0.88
C PRO A 73 -12.20 19.89 1.94
N SER A 74 -13.38 19.52 1.44
CA SER A 74 -14.39 18.83 2.23
C SER A 74 -13.76 17.56 2.80
N ARG A 75 -14.18 17.17 4.00
CA ARG A 75 -13.80 15.85 4.54
C ARG A 75 -14.09 14.81 3.46
N ILE A 76 -13.11 13.97 3.13
CA ILE A 76 -13.32 12.85 2.22
C ILE A 76 -14.49 12.04 2.78
N SER A 77 -15.52 11.77 1.99
CA SER A 77 -16.64 10.94 2.46
C SER A 77 -16.14 9.53 2.79
N PHE A 78 -16.89 8.79 3.62
CA PHE A 78 -16.53 7.42 3.97
C PHE A 78 -16.32 6.55 2.72
N TRP A 79 -17.21 6.65 1.74
CA TRP A 79 -17.14 5.85 0.52
C TRP A 79 -16.01 6.27 -0.42
N GLU A 80 -15.73 7.57 -0.53
CA GLU A 80 -14.56 8.06 -1.28
C GLU A 80 -13.26 7.59 -0.63
N CYS A 81 -13.17 7.64 0.70
CA CYS A 81 -12.03 7.13 1.46
C CYS A 81 -11.85 5.62 1.20
N VAL A 82 -12.92 4.83 1.32
CA VAL A 82 -12.86 3.39 1.06
C VAL A 82 -12.39 3.10 -0.37
N SER A 83 -12.96 3.76 -1.38
CA SER A 83 -12.60 3.55 -2.78
C SER A 83 -11.15 3.93 -3.07
N GLN A 84 -10.74 5.12 -2.66
CA GLN A 84 -9.41 5.66 -2.89
C GLN A 84 -8.32 4.76 -2.29
N TYR A 85 -8.53 4.27 -1.07
CA TYR A 85 -7.54 3.44 -0.41
C TYR A 85 -7.55 1.99 -0.90
N ILE A 86 -8.69 1.44 -1.34
CA ILE A 86 -8.72 0.15 -2.05
C ILE A 86 -7.92 0.23 -3.35
N GLU A 87 -8.12 1.29 -4.14
CA GLU A 87 -7.38 1.53 -5.38
C GLU A 87 -5.87 1.66 -5.10
N ALA A 88 -5.49 2.48 -4.13
CA ALA A 88 -4.09 2.59 -3.71
C ALA A 88 -3.48 1.25 -3.26
N GLY A 89 -4.25 0.39 -2.60
CA GLY A 89 -3.81 -0.95 -2.21
C GLY A 89 -3.63 -1.92 -3.38
N LEU A 90 -4.48 -1.78 -4.41
CA LEU A 90 -4.35 -2.54 -5.66
C LEU A 90 -3.10 -2.10 -6.42
N ASP A 91 -2.93 -0.80 -6.62
CA ASP A 91 -1.80 -0.21 -7.34
C ASP A 91 -0.48 -0.57 -6.67
N HIS A 92 -0.42 -0.50 -5.32
CA HIS A 92 0.74 -0.96 -4.55
C HIS A 92 1.18 -2.38 -4.91
N ILE A 93 0.24 -3.32 -5.07
CA ILE A 93 0.57 -4.70 -5.42
C ILE A 93 0.99 -4.84 -6.88
N PHE A 94 0.38 -4.10 -7.81
CA PHE A 94 0.72 -4.21 -9.24
C PHE A 94 2.00 -3.47 -9.63
N GLU A 95 2.33 -2.38 -8.96
CA GLU A 95 3.58 -1.63 -9.13
C GLU A 95 4.75 -2.28 -8.36
N GLY A 96 4.45 -2.93 -7.23
CA GLY A 96 5.40 -3.68 -6.41
C GLY A 96 5.81 -5.01 -7.04
N TYR A 97 6.71 -4.98 -8.03
CA TYR A 97 7.20 -6.21 -8.68
C TYR A 97 7.82 -7.22 -7.70
N ASP A 98 8.42 -6.75 -6.61
CA ASP A 98 8.92 -7.59 -5.53
C ASP A 98 7.80 -8.31 -4.78
N HIS A 99 6.68 -7.64 -4.53
CA HIS A 99 5.48 -8.26 -3.95
C HIS A 99 4.91 -9.34 -4.88
N LEU A 100 4.81 -9.07 -6.18
CA LEU A 100 4.33 -10.07 -7.15
C LEU A 100 5.23 -11.31 -7.19
N LEU A 101 6.57 -11.13 -7.19
CA LEU A 101 7.49 -12.26 -7.13
C LEU A 101 7.39 -13.03 -5.80
N PHE A 102 7.20 -12.33 -4.69
CA PHE A 102 6.99 -12.95 -3.39
C PHE A 102 5.70 -13.80 -3.36
N VAL A 103 4.58 -13.24 -3.81
CA VAL A 103 3.29 -13.96 -3.91
C VAL A 103 3.42 -15.16 -4.84
N LEU A 104 4.12 -15.02 -5.97
CA LEU A 104 4.40 -16.14 -6.87
C LEU A 104 5.13 -17.27 -6.14
N CYS A 105 6.16 -16.96 -5.34
CA CYS A 105 6.82 -17.96 -4.51
C CYS A 105 5.87 -18.64 -3.51
N LEU A 106 4.96 -17.90 -2.87
CA LEU A 106 3.95 -18.49 -1.98
C LEU A 106 3.02 -19.46 -2.70
N VAL A 107 2.64 -19.17 -3.96
CA VAL A 107 1.85 -20.08 -4.80
C VAL A 107 2.57 -21.42 -5.00
N PHE A 108 3.88 -21.40 -5.22
CA PHE A 108 4.69 -22.62 -5.36
C PHE A 108 4.76 -23.43 -4.06
N ILE A 109 4.78 -22.78 -2.89
CA ILE A 109 4.88 -23.47 -1.58
C ILE A 109 3.53 -24.05 -1.15
N ALA A 110 2.44 -23.30 -1.31
CA ALA A 110 1.14 -23.64 -0.71
C ALA A 110 0.41 -24.81 -1.41
N GLN A 111 0.76 -25.14 -2.66
CA GLN A 111 0.31 -26.33 -3.43
C GLN A 111 -1.21 -26.52 -3.66
N SER A 112 -2.09 -25.83 -2.94
CA SER A 112 -3.54 -25.87 -3.11
C SER A 112 -4.14 -24.48 -3.02
N LEU A 113 -5.22 -24.21 -3.77
CA LEU A 113 -5.88 -22.89 -3.77
C LEU A 113 -6.29 -22.46 -2.37
N LYS A 114 -6.85 -23.37 -1.56
CA LYS A 114 -7.22 -23.09 -0.16
C LYS A 114 -6.01 -22.66 0.66
N THR A 115 -4.90 -23.38 0.56
CA THR A 115 -3.67 -23.03 1.29
C THR A 115 -3.08 -21.72 0.79
N VAL A 116 -3.12 -21.45 -0.53
CA VAL A 116 -2.66 -20.18 -1.11
C VAL A 116 -3.45 -19.02 -0.52
N LEU A 117 -4.78 -19.09 -0.53
CA LEU A 117 -5.65 -18.06 0.03
C LEU A 117 -5.36 -17.82 1.51
N ILE A 118 -5.27 -18.87 2.33
CA ILE A 118 -4.92 -18.74 3.75
C ILE A 118 -3.53 -18.10 3.93
N THR A 119 -2.59 -18.41 3.03
CA THR A 119 -1.21 -17.91 3.10
C THR A 119 -1.12 -16.44 2.73
N ILE A 120 -1.78 -16.00 1.67
CA ILE A 120 -1.81 -14.58 1.28
C ILE A 120 -2.59 -13.75 2.32
N THR A 121 -3.71 -14.25 2.86
CA THR A 121 -4.41 -13.59 3.96
C THR A 121 -3.51 -13.49 5.19
N GLY A 122 -2.75 -14.53 5.51
CA GLY A 122 -1.76 -14.50 6.60
C GLY A 122 -0.71 -13.39 6.40
N PHE A 123 -0.18 -13.26 5.18
CA PHE A 123 0.71 -12.16 4.80
C PHE A 123 0.05 -10.79 5.01
N THR A 124 -1.17 -10.60 4.48
CA THR A 124 -1.89 -9.33 4.60
C THR A 124 -2.20 -8.96 6.04
N LEU A 125 -2.53 -9.94 6.89
CA LEU A 125 -2.75 -9.69 8.32
C LEU A 125 -1.46 -9.23 9.02
N GLY A 126 -0.33 -9.88 8.75
CA GLY A 126 0.96 -9.44 9.26
C GLY A 126 1.30 -8.02 8.78
N HIS A 127 1.16 -7.79 7.47
CA HIS A 127 1.38 -6.51 6.83
C HIS A 127 0.52 -5.38 7.43
N SER A 128 -0.77 -5.64 7.62
CA SER A 128 -1.74 -4.71 8.21
C SER A 128 -1.30 -4.28 9.62
N LEU A 129 -0.81 -5.23 10.43
CA LEU A 129 -0.41 -4.95 11.80
C LEU A 129 0.77 -3.97 11.83
N THR A 130 1.82 -4.23 11.07
CA THR A 130 3.03 -3.39 11.07
C THR A 130 2.83 -2.07 10.35
N LEU A 131 2.03 -2.04 9.28
CA LEU A 131 1.63 -0.80 8.63
C LEU A 131 0.83 0.09 9.58
N GLY A 132 -0.11 -0.49 10.35
CA GLY A 132 -0.86 0.22 11.39
C GLY A 132 0.04 0.75 12.50
N LEU A 133 0.96 -0.07 13.03
CA LEU A 133 1.91 0.35 14.06
C LEU A 133 2.83 1.49 13.58
N ALA A 134 3.30 1.41 12.34
CA ALA A 134 4.14 2.43 11.73
C ALA A 134 3.35 3.73 11.47
N SER A 135 2.14 3.63 10.94
CA SER A 135 1.26 4.78 10.67
C SER A 135 0.80 5.52 11.95
N LEU A 136 0.75 4.80 13.08
CA LEU A 136 0.47 5.37 14.40
C LEU A 136 1.73 5.88 15.10
N ASN A 137 2.90 5.81 14.47
CA ASN A 137 4.20 6.17 15.02
C ASN A 137 4.56 5.41 16.31
N TYR A 138 4.01 4.22 16.53
CA TYR A 138 4.40 3.37 17.66
C TYR A 138 5.75 2.69 17.43
N PHE A 139 6.02 2.29 16.18
CA PHE A 139 7.28 1.66 15.77
C PHE A 139 7.71 2.20 14.41
N THR A 140 8.91 2.78 14.34
CA THR A 140 9.52 3.22 13.09
C THR A 140 10.79 2.42 12.85
N ILE A 141 10.88 1.82 11.66
CA ILE A 141 12.09 1.16 11.18
C ILE A 141 12.60 2.00 10.02
N ARG A 142 13.92 2.08 9.85
CA ARG A 142 14.49 2.77 8.69
C ARG A 142 14.06 2.04 7.41
N ILE A 143 13.54 2.81 6.46
CA ILE A 143 12.93 2.29 5.23
C ILE A 143 13.94 1.51 4.38
N ASP A 144 15.17 1.99 4.30
CA ASP A 144 16.30 1.37 3.60
C ASP A 144 16.59 -0.06 4.09
N VAL A 145 16.52 -0.31 5.39
CA VAL A 145 16.67 -1.65 5.96
C VAL A 145 15.54 -2.57 5.51
N VAL A 146 14.29 -2.07 5.51
CA VAL A 146 13.13 -2.86 5.07
C VAL A 146 13.22 -3.20 3.59
N GLU A 147 13.61 -2.23 2.77
CA GLU A 147 13.82 -2.38 1.33
C GLU A 147 14.87 -3.44 0.99
N VAL A 148 15.88 -3.64 1.84
CA VAL A 148 16.87 -4.74 1.71
C VAL A 148 16.31 -6.08 2.17
N LEU A 149 15.47 -6.10 3.20
CA LEU A 149 14.88 -7.32 3.74
C LEU A 149 13.80 -7.93 2.82
N ILE A 150 13.08 -7.10 2.07
CA ILE A 150 12.08 -7.58 1.09
C ILE A 150 12.69 -8.50 0.02
N PRO A 151 13.71 -8.12 -0.77
CA PRO A 151 14.32 -8.99 -1.77
C PRO A 151 15.06 -10.17 -1.11
N LEU A 152 15.61 -9.99 0.09
CA LEU A 152 16.17 -11.11 0.86
C LEU A 152 15.09 -12.18 1.15
N SER A 153 13.87 -11.78 1.50
CA SER A 153 12.75 -12.72 1.71
C SER A 153 12.41 -13.51 0.45
N ILE A 154 12.45 -12.88 -0.73
CA ILE A 154 12.24 -13.54 -2.03
C ILE A 154 13.33 -14.58 -2.27
N MET A 155 14.61 -14.21 -2.06
CA MET A 155 15.73 -15.14 -2.21
C MET A 155 15.62 -16.34 -1.26
N MET A 156 15.22 -16.10 0.00
CA MET A 156 14.99 -17.16 0.98
C MET A 156 13.90 -18.13 0.51
N LEU A 157 12.76 -17.62 0.03
CA LEU A 157 11.68 -18.44 -0.51
C LEU A 157 12.11 -19.22 -1.76
N ALA A 158 12.79 -18.58 -2.71
CA ALA A 158 13.29 -19.23 -3.91
C ALA A 158 14.26 -20.39 -3.57
N ALA A 159 15.17 -20.17 -2.62
CA ALA A 159 16.07 -21.20 -2.13
C ALA A 159 15.33 -22.35 -1.42
N GLU A 160 14.29 -22.03 -0.64
CA GLU A 160 13.46 -23.02 0.04
C GLU A 160 12.68 -23.91 -0.96
N ILE A 161 12.16 -23.31 -2.03
CA ILE A 161 11.47 -24.02 -3.10
C ILE A 161 12.44 -24.96 -3.84
N LEU A 162 13.66 -24.50 -4.12
CA LEU A 162 14.71 -25.34 -4.73
C LEU A 162 15.10 -26.55 -3.87
N LYS A 163 15.19 -26.38 -2.54
CA LYS A 163 15.52 -27.45 -1.59
C LYS A 163 14.42 -28.49 -1.40
N GLY A 164 13.15 -28.09 -1.53
CA GLY A 164 11.96 -28.92 -1.27
C GLY A 164 11.80 -30.20 -2.12
N LYS A 165 12.67 -30.43 -3.12
CA LYS A 165 12.69 -31.67 -3.92
C LYS A 165 13.24 -32.90 -3.20
N SER A 166 14.09 -32.71 -2.20
CA SER A 166 14.61 -33.83 -1.43
C SER A 166 13.62 -34.17 -0.31
N SER A 167 13.13 -35.41 -0.27
CA SER A 167 12.11 -35.89 0.71
C SER A 167 12.43 -35.60 2.18
N ARG A 168 13.68 -35.23 2.48
CA ARG A 168 14.18 -34.86 3.81
C ARG A 168 13.87 -33.39 4.20
N TYR A 169 13.50 -32.51 3.25
CA TYR A 169 13.34 -31.07 3.45
C TYR A 169 11.89 -30.58 3.51
N LYS A 170 10.88 -31.45 3.37
CA LYS A 170 9.46 -31.10 3.62
C LYS A 170 9.13 -30.87 5.11
N GLU A 171 10.16 -30.89 5.97
CA GLU A 171 10.08 -30.65 7.41
C GLU A 171 10.18 -29.16 7.79
N THR A 172 10.56 -28.27 6.87
CA THR A 172 10.78 -26.86 7.22
C THR A 172 9.47 -26.12 7.51
N LEU A 173 9.60 -25.02 8.25
CA LEU A 173 8.46 -24.21 8.68
C LEU A 173 7.65 -23.67 7.50
N ALA A 174 8.32 -23.32 6.39
CA ALA A 174 7.67 -22.77 5.19
C ALA A 174 6.72 -23.77 4.53
N TRP A 175 7.09 -25.07 4.47
CA TRP A 175 6.23 -26.10 3.90
C TRP A 175 5.15 -26.59 4.86
N ARG A 176 5.44 -26.63 6.18
CA ARG A 176 4.49 -27.08 7.20
C ARG A 176 3.45 -26.03 7.58
N HIS A 177 3.89 -24.79 7.73
CA HIS A 177 3.09 -23.66 8.19
C HIS A 177 3.31 -22.44 7.27
N PRO A 178 2.97 -22.55 5.97
CA PRO A 178 3.20 -21.48 5.00
C PRO A 178 2.55 -20.16 5.41
N ALA A 179 1.34 -20.19 5.99
CA ALA A 179 0.63 -18.99 6.45
C ALA A 179 1.35 -18.28 7.61
N ALA A 180 1.98 -19.02 8.52
CA ALA A 180 2.74 -18.42 9.61
C ALA A 180 4.03 -17.74 9.11
N VAL A 181 4.71 -18.39 8.15
CA VAL A 181 5.89 -17.81 7.50
C VAL A 181 5.51 -16.58 6.68
N ALA A 182 4.43 -16.65 5.92
CA ALA A 182 3.91 -15.53 5.14
C ALA A 182 3.49 -14.36 6.04
N ALA A 183 2.84 -14.62 7.17
CA ALA A 183 2.54 -13.58 8.17
C ALA A 183 3.83 -12.93 8.70
N GLY A 184 4.87 -13.72 9.00
CA GLY A 184 6.17 -13.21 9.43
C GLY A 184 6.82 -12.28 8.40
N PHE A 185 6.77 -12.63 7.11
CA PHE A 185 7.23 -11.74 6.05
C PHE A 185 6.32 -10.53 5.87
N GLY A 186 5.00 -10.69 6.02
CA GLY A 186 4.04 -9.60 6.00
C GLY A 186 4.38 -8.52 7.03
N LEU A 187 4.72 -8.92 8.26
CA LEU A 187 5.19 -7.99 9.30
C LEU A 187 6.40 -7.16 8.83
N LEU A 188 7.36 -7.79 8.15
CA LEU A 188 8.53 -7.07 7.63
C LEU A 188 8.13 -6.09 6.53
N HIS A 189 7.30 -6.55 5.58
CA HIS A 189 6.89 -5.77 4.41
C HIS A 189 6.04 -4.56 4.77
N GLY A 190 5.19 -4.65 5.81
CA GLY A 190 4.30 -3.54 6.19
C GLY A 190 5.02 -2.29 6.70
N PHE A 191 6.28 -2.39 7.13
CA PHE A 191 7.10 -1.22 7.45
C PHE A 191 7.61 -0.51 6.19
N GLY A 192 7.66 -1.20 5.04
CA GLY A 192 8.17 -0.68 3.77
C GLY A 192 7.25 0.35 3.12
N PHE A 193 5.98 0.39 3.52
CA PHE A 193 4.98 1.23 2.86
C PHE A 193 4.47 2.40 3.72
N SER A 194 4.93 2.52 4.98
CA SER A 194 4.43 3.56 5.88
C SER A 194 4.75 4.99 5.42
N SER A 195 5.89 5.18 4.76
CA SER A 195 6.31 6.48 4.23
C SER A 195 5.41 6.93 3.07
N ALA A 196 5.14 6.04 2.10
CA ALA A 196 4.24 6.31 0.98
C ALA A 196 2.80 6.60 1.44
N LEU A 197 2.31 5.88 2.46
CA LEU A 197 0.99 6.13 3.04
C LEU A 197 0.91 7.47 3.80
N THR A 198 2.03 7.93 4.35
CA THR A 198 2.14 9.26 4.97
C THR A 198 2.08 10.35 3.90
N GLU A 199 2.68 10.14 2.73
CA GLU A 199 2.61 11.04 1.58
C GLU A 199 1.22 11.10 0.94
N LEU A 200 0.52 9.96 0.84
CA LEU A 200 -0.89 9.88 0.42
C LEU A 200 -1.83 10.64 1.36
N GLY A 201 -1.42 10.87 2.61
CA GLY A 201 -2.14 11.67 3.59
C GLY A 201 -3.38 10.95 4.14
N LEU A 202 -3.22 10.31 5.32
CA LEU A 202 -4.34 9.65 5.98
C LEU A 202 -5.43 10.65 6.42
N PRO A 203 -6.68 10.52 5.95
CA PRO A 203 -7.75 11.44 6.31
C PRO A 203 -7.97 11.44 7.82
N TYR A 204 -8.03 12.65 8.38
CA TYR A 204 -8.17 12.83 9.80
C TYR A 204 -9.52 12.26 10.29
N GLY A 205 -9.48 11.38 11.29
CA GLY A 205 -10.67 10.70 11.82
C GLY A 205 -11.09 9.44 11.05
N GLN A 206 -10.48 9.15 9.90
CA GLN A 206 -10.74 7.94 9.10
C GLN A 206 -9.48 7.08 8.89
N LYS A 207 -8.41 7.31 9.65
CA LYS A 207 -7.13 6.58 9.52
C LYS A 207 -7.31 5.05 9.55
N MET A 208 -8.12 4.54 10.47
CA MET A 208 -8.37 3.09 10.57
C MET A 208 -9.12 2.56 9.34
N VAL A 209 -10.10 3.32 8.83
CA VAL A 209 -10.84 2.97 7.61
C VAL A 209 -9.89 2.95 6.42
N ALA A 210 -9.08 3.99 6.24
CA ALA A 210 -8.06 4.07 5.21
C ALA A 210 -7.08 2.88 5.25
N LEU A 211 -6.57 2.54 6.44
CA LEU A 211 -5.66 1.39 6.63
C LEU A 211 -6.33 0.04 6.30
N LEU A 212 -7.58 -0.16 6.74
CA LEU A 212 -8.33 -1.38 6.46
C LEU A 212 -8.67 -1.49 4.97
N SER A 213 -9.14 -0.40 4.36
CA SER A 213 -9.43 -0.32 2.93
C SER A 213 -8.20 -0.55 2.07
N PHE A 214 -7.05 0.01 2.48
CA PHE A 214 -5.78 -0.24 1.82
C PHE A 214 -5.39 -1.72 1.84
N ASN A 215 -5.42 -2.36 3.02
CA ASN A 215 -5.07 -3.78 3.11
C ASN A 215 -6.10 -4.69 2.42
N LEU A 216 -7.37 -4.27 2.35
CA LEU A 216 -8.37 -4.95 1.54
C LEU A 216 -8.02 -4.85 0.04
N GLY A 217 -7.59 -3.68 -0.43
CA GLY A 217 -7.06 -3.51 -1.79
C GLY A 217 -5.86 -4.41 -2.07
N VAL A 218 -4.92 -4.49 -1.12
CA VAL A 218 -3.76 -5.39 -1.19
C VAL A 218 -4.19 -6.86 -1.33
N GLU A 219 -5.11 -7.34 -0.47
CA GLU A 219 -5.59 -8.73 -0.54
C GLU A 219 -6.31 -9.01 -1.87
N LEU A 220 -7.14 -8.07 -2.34
CA LEU A 220 -7.80 -8.18 -3.65
C LEU A 220 -6.77 -8.27 -4.79
N GLY A 221 -5.74 -7.42 -4.77
CA GLY A 221 -4.66 -7.43 -5.77
C GLY A 221 -3.93 -8.76 -5.80
N GLN A 222 -3.60 -9.31 -4.62
CA GLN A 222 -2.98 -10.63 -4.50
C GLN A 222 -3.89 -11.75 -5.03
N VAL A 223 -5.18 -11.74 -4.70
CA VAL A 223 -6.15 -12.73 -5.19
C VAL A 223 -6.26 -12.66 -6.72
N ILE A 224 -6.37 -11.46 -7.29
CA ILE A 224 -6.43 -11.25 -8.75
C ILE A 224 -5.16 -11.81 -9.41
N PHE A 225 -3.99 -11.48 -8.87
CA PHE A 225 -2.72 -11.99 -9.39
C PHE A 225 -2.64 -13.51 -9.32
N VAL A 226 -3.04 -14.13 -8.21
CA VAL A 226 -3.06 -15.59 -8.06
C VAL A 226 -3.98 -16.24 -9.10
N ILE A 227 -5.19 -15.70 -9.29
CA ILE A 227 -6.13 -16.19 -10.30
C ILE A 227 -5.52 -16.09 -11.70
N LEU A 228 -4.90 -14.96 -12.03
CA LEU A 228 -4.24 -14.74 -13.31
C LEU A 228 -3.10 -15.75 -13.55
N VAL A 229 -2.24 -15.95 -12.55
CA VAL A 229 -1.14 -16.94 -12.63
C VAL A 229 -1.71 -18.35 -12.86
N MET A 230 -2.72 -18.75 -12.09
CA MET A 230 -3.36 -20.06 -12.26
C MET A 230 -4.01 -20.22 -13.63
N PHE A 231 -4.66 -19.18 -14.15
CA PHE A 231 -5.24 -19.15 -15.48
C PHE A 231 -4.17 -19.30 -16.56
N VAL A 232 -3.09 -18.52 -16.51
CA VAL A 232 -1.98 -18.59 -17.48
C VAL A 232 -1.34 -19.97 -17.47
N VAL A 233 -1.05 -20.53 -16.29
CA VAL A 233 -0.46 -21.88 -16.17
C VAL A 233 -1.38 -22.94 -16.78
N SER A 234 -2.69 -22.85 -16.52
CA SER A 234 -3.69 -23.79 -17.05
C SER A 234 -3.85 -23.65 -18.57
N PHE A 235 -3.89 -22.42 -19.08
CA PHE A 235 -4.03 -22.10 -20.50
C PHE A 235 -2.80 -22.57 -21.31
N VAL A 236 -1.60 -22.28 -20.82
CA VAL A 236 -0.35 -22.76 -21.43
C VAL A 236 -0.31 -24.30 -21.41
N GLY A 237 -0.73 -24.92 -20.30
CA GLY A 237 -0.83 -26.39 -20.23
C GLY A 237 -1.84 -26.99 -21.21
N MET A 238 -2.94 -26.29 -21.48
CA MET A 238 -3.93 -26.68 -22.49
C MET A 238 -3.36 -26.60 -23.90
N ILE A 239 -2.71 -25.48 -24.27
CA ILE A 239 -2.08 -25.31 -25.59
C ILE A 239 -1.03 -26.38 -25.84
N ILE A 240 -0.15 -26.62 -24.86
CA ILE A 240 0.92 -27.62 -24.99
C ILE A 240 0.35 -29.03 -25.10
N SER A 241 -0.74 -29.33 -24.39
CA SER A 241 -1.44 -30.62 -24.52
C SER A 241 -2.10 -30.81 -25.88
N SER A 242 -2.56 -29.72 -26.52
CA SER A 242 -3.10 -29.72 -27.89
C SER A 242 -1.98 -29.85 -28.94
N CYS A 243 -0.80 -29.30 -28.69
CA CYS A 243 0.37 -29.36 -29.57
C CYS A 243 1.20 -30.65 -29.42
N HIS A 244 0.62 -31.85 -29.29
CA HIS A 244 1.33 -33.16 -29.27
C HIS A 244 2.63 -33.23 -28.44
N PHE A 245 2.81 -32.32 -27.48
CA PHE A 245 4.02 -32.26 -26.67
C PHE A 245 3.91 -33.34 -25.59
N PRO A 246 4.98 -34.09 -25.28
CA PRO A 246 4.89 -35.14 -24.28
C PRO A 246 4.48 -34.53 -22.94
N LYS A 247 3.31 -34.91 -22.42
CA LYS A 247 2.76 -34.45 -21.12
C LYS A 247 3.76 -34.63 -19.96
N SER A 248 4.71 -35.56 -20.10
CA SER A 248 5.85 -35.81 -19.19
C SER A 248 6.83 -34.63 -19.09
N ILE A 249 7.07 -33.87 -20.17
CA ILE A 249 8.01 -32.75 -20.17
C ILE A 249 7.38 -31.53 -19.51
N PHE A 250 6.11 -31.23 -19.78
CA PHE A 250 5.42 -30.07 -19.18
C PHE A 250 5.23 -30.22 -17.66
N SER A 251 4.80 -31.40 -17.18
CA SER A 251 4.71 -31.63 -15.74
C SER A 251 6.09 -31.59 -15.08
N LYS A 252 7.13 -32.09 -15.75
CA LYS A 252 8.52 -31.96 -15.29
C LYS A 252 9.02 -30.52 -15.29
N VAL A 253 8.60 -29.65 -16.21
CA VAL A 253 8.99 -28.23 -16.28
C VAL A 253 8.29 -27.42 -15.19
N ILE A 254 6.99 -27.59 -14.96
CA ILE A 254 6.30 -27.00 -13.81
C ILE A 254 6.90 -27.51 -12.49
N GLN A 255 7.25 -28.79 -12.42
CA GLN A 255 7.96 -29.39 -11.27
C GLN A 255 9.47 -29.12 -11.27
N SER A 256 10.04 -28.49 -12.30
CA SER A 256 11.50 -28.41 -12.46
C SER A 256 12.12 -27.39 -11.51
N ASN A 257 11.31 -26.51 -10.91
CA ASN A 257 11.75 -25.32 -10.19
C ASN A 257 12.65 -24.41 -11.05
N ILE A 258 12.65 -24.57 -12.39
CA ILE A 258 13.43 -23.70 -13.29
C ILE A 258 13.02 -22.23 -13.12
N ALA A 259 11.72 -21.97 -12.88
CA ALA A 259 11.21 -20.64 -12.58
C ALA A 259 11.86 -19.98 -11.34
N MET A 260 12.45 -20.75 -10.42
CA MET A 260 13.07 -20.19 -9.21
C MET A 260 14.43 -19.55 -9.48
N TYR A 261 15.16 -19.96 -10.52
CA TYR A 261 16.45 -19.35 -10.87
C TYR A 261 16.30 -17.88 -11.29
N PRO A 262 15.43 -17.51 -12.26
CA PRO A 262 15.26 -16.10 -12.60
C PRO A 262 14.68 -15.31 -11.43
N ILE A 263 13.73 -15.87 -10.65
CA ILE A 263 13.20 -15.19 -9.45
C ILE A 263 14.31 -14.90 -8.44
N GLY A 264 15.15 -15.90 -8.13
CA GLY A 264 16.27 -15.75 -7.22
C GLY A 264 17.35 -14.79 -7.72
N ILE A 265 17.63 -14.78 -9.03
CA ILE A 265 18.56 -13.83 -9.66
C ILE A 265 18.03 -12.41 -9.55
N THR A 266 16.76 -12.17 -9.89
CA THR A 266 16.13 -10.84 -9.77
C THR A 266 16.11 -10.38 -8.31
N GLY A 267 15.75 -11.27 -7.37
CA GLY A 267 15.82 -10.97 -5.94
C GLY A 267 17.24 -10.65 -5.48
N GLY A 268 18.24 -11.37 -5.98
CA GLY A 268 19.65 -11.09 -5.70
C GLY A 268 20.13 -9.75 -6.25
N TYR A 269 19.70 -9.40 -7.47
CA TYR A 269 19.98 -8.09 -8.06
C TYR A 269 19.40 -6.96 -7.19
N TRP A 270 18.11 -7.03 -6.84
CA TRP A 270 17.48 -6.02 -5.99
C TRP A 270 18.07 -5.95 -4.59
N LEU A 271 18.49 -7.09 -4.03
CA LEU A 271 19.18 -7.12 -2.74
C LEU A 271 20.49 -6.32 -2.80
N VAL A 272 21.29 -6.52 -3.84
CA VAL A 272 22.55 -5.79 -4.01
C VAL A 272 22.27 -4.31 -4.26
N GLU A 273 21.37 -3.98 -5.19
CA GLU A 273 20.99 -2.61 -5.52
C GLU A 273 20.55 -1.82 -4.28
N ARG A 274 19.63 -2.38 -3.48
CA ARG A 274 19.11 -1.73 -2.26
C ARG A 274 20.08 -1.80 -1.10
N SER A 275 21.03 -2.73 -1.08
CA SER A 275 22.08 -2.72 -0.05
C SER A 275 23.06 -1.57 -0.23
N LEU A 276 23.22 -1.05 -1.46
CA LEU A 276 24.09 0.10 -1.72
C LEU A 276 23.50 1.38 -1.13
N SER A 277 22.16 1.53 -1.06
CA SER A 277 21.52 2.68 -0.41
C SER A 277 21.66 2.69 1.12
N LEU A 278 22.16 1.61 1.74
CA LEU A 278 22.55 1.64 3.15
C LEU A 278 23.90 2.31 3.39
N ILE A 279 24.74 2.38 2.35
CA ILE A 279 26.13 2.84 2.42
C ILE A 279 26.26 4.29 1.94
N TYR A 280 25.43 4.69 0.98
CA TYR A 280 25.41 6.03 0.36
C TYR A 280 24.13 6.77 0.72
#